data_AF-A0A813KUJ4-F1
#
_entry.id   AF-A0A813KUJ4-F1
#
_cell.length_a   1.000
_cell.length_b   1.000
_cell.length_c   1.000
_cell.angle_alpha   90.00
_cell.angle_beta   90.00
_cell.angle_gamma   90.00
#
_symmetry.space_group_name_H-M   'P 1'
#
loop_
_entity.id
_entity.type
_entity.pdbx_description
1 polymer ?
#
loop_
_entity_poly.entity_id
_entity_poly.type
_entity_poly.pdbx_seq_one_letter_code
_entity_poly.pdbx_strand_id
1 'polypeptide(L)'
;AGFPVSPSRLKTPGHRQMLSQILDCLIPSTRPLPSPRSKLAMRWMSKVQQASKSRIEDEASTTPEPSHLTPKSKAIAEADQQSTEVASFRSALVKSYGNITRAFRAMKNALPETSAQGRASSAAKMSKSEFEWCITAFLHHGDKRLAKRLFVALDFEKCGEIGVLEIGQSSGKAE
;
A
#
# COMPACT_ATOMS: atom_id res chain seq x y z
N ALA A 1 -55.50 -43.46 38.89
CA ALA A 1 -55.51 -43.38 37.41
C ALA A 1 -55.18 -41.95 37.02
N GLY A 2 -53.95 -41.68 36.61
CA GLY A 2 -53.47 -40.35 36.20
C GLY A 2 -52.88 -40.45 34.79
N PHE A 3 -53.43 -39.70 33.85
CA PHE A 3 -52.96 -39.66 32.47
C PHE A 3 -51.83 -38.64 32.32
N PRO A 4 -50.73 -38.99 31.63
CA PRO A 4 -49.68 -38.02 31.31
C PRO A 4 -50.13 -37.13 30.14
N VAL A 5 -50.13 -35.81 30.35
CA VAL A 5 -50.36 -34.80 29.33
C VAL A 5 -49.05 -34.56 28.58
N SER A 6 -48.98 -35.01 27.33
CA SER A 6 -47.87 -34.72 26.42
C SER A 6 -47.98 -33.29 25.88
N PRO A 7 -46.91 -32.47 25.91
CA PRO A 7 -46.92 -31.15 25.29
C PRO A 7 -46.78 -31.26 23.77
N SER A 8 -47.82 -30.81 23.07
CA SER A 8 -47.87 -30.66 21.61
C SER A 8 -46.79 -29.70 21.11
N ARG A 9 -45.74 -30.26 20.53
CA ARG A 9 -44.65 -29.52 19.89
C ARG A 9 -45.14 -28.93 18.56
N LEU A 10 -45.63 -27.68 18.60
CA LEU A 10 -45.99 -26.89 17.42
C LEU A 10 -44.76 -26.70 16.51
N LYS A 11 -44.66 -27.53 15.46
CA LYS A 11 -43.74 -27.33 14.34
C LYS A 11 -44.36 -26.31 13.38
N THR A 12 -44.02 -25.04 13.53
CA THR A 12 -44.24 -24.04 12.48
C THR A 12 -43.06 -24.11 11.49
N PRO A 13 -43.26 -24.54 10.23
CA PRO A 13 -42.15 -24.75 9.28
C PRO A 13 -41.55 -23.46 8.70
N GLY A 14 -42.03 -22.27 9.08
CA GLY A 14 -41.62 -21.00 8.45
C GLY A 14 -40.69 -20.11 9.27
N HIS A 15 -40.66 -20.23 10.60
CA HIS A 15 -40.00 -19.21 11.43
C HIS A 15 -38.47 -19.35 11.45
N ARG A 16 -37.96 -20.58 11.27
CA ARG A 16 -36.52 -20.84 11.36
C ARG A 16 -35.73 -20.34 10.15
N GLN A 17 -36.35 -20.25 8.97
CA GLN A 17 -35.70 -19.66 7.78
C GLN A 17 -35.58 -18.15 7.90
N MET A 18 -36.59 -17.48 8.45
CA MET A 18 -36.60 -16.02 8.56
C MET A 18 -35.54 -15.50 9.54
N LEU A 19 -35.34 -16.20 10.66
CA LEU A 19 -34.26 -15.86 11.61
C LEU A 19 -32.86 -16.11 11.02
N SER A 20 -32.69 -17.09 10.12
CA SER A 20 -31.39 -17.29 9.46
C SER A 20 -31.02 -16.13 8.54
N GLN A 21 -32.00 -15.56 7.82
CA GLN A 21 -31.77 -14.40 6.95
C GLN A 21 -31.46 -13.12 7.75
N ILE A 22 -32.08 -12.95 8.92
CA ILE A 22 -31.80 -11.80 9.79
C ILE A 22 -30.41 -11.91 10.42
N LEU A 23 -29.99 -13.12 10.84
CA LEU A 23 -28.66 -13.34 11.40
C LEU A 23 -27.54 -13.23 10.35
N ASP A 24 -27.78 -13.66 9.10
CA ASP A 24 -26.85 -13.43 7.98
C ASP A 24 -26.67 -11.94 7.63
N CYS A 25 -27.64 -11.09 7.97
CA CYS A 25 -27.52 -9.63 7.82
C CYS A 25 -26.82 -8.93 8.99
N LEU A 26 -26.88 -9.50 10.20
CA LEU A 26 -26.37 -8.86 11.43
C LEU A 26 -24.95 -9.27 11.81
N ILE A 27 -24.49 -10.43 11.36
CA ILE A 27 -23.11 -10.86 11.54
C ILE A 27 -22.45 -10.80 10.16
N PRO A 28 -21.49 -9.89 9.91
CA PRO A 28 -20.68 -9.92 8.70
C PRO A 28 -20.00 -11.28 8.61
N SER A 29 -20.62 -12.16 7.83
CA SER A 29 -20.18 -13.53 7.60
C SER A 29 -18.78 -13.46 6.99
N THR A 30 -17.75 -13.73 7.79
CA THR A 30 -16.38 -13.94 7.34
C THR A 30 -16.27 -15.29 6.64
N ARG A 31 -17.09 -15.50 5.60
CA ARG A 31 -16.85 -16.56 4.63
C ARG A 31 -15.74 -16.08 3.70
N PRO A 32 -14.67 -16.86 3.52
CA PRO A 32 -13.65 -16.54 2.54
C PRO A 32 -14.28 -16.57 1.15
N LEU A 33 -14.36 -15.41 0.51
CA LEU A 33 -14.84 -15.27 -0.85
C LEU A 33 -13.94 -16.13 -1.78
N PRO A 34 -14.51 -16.91 -2.70
CA PRO A 34 -13.73 -17.46 -3.80
C PRO A 34 -13.17 -16.30 -4.63
N SER A 35 -11.86 -16.37 -4.88
CA SER A 35 -11.08 -15.42 -5.67
C SER A 35 -11.82 -14.97 -6.94
N PRO A 36 -12.23 -13.70 -7.02
CA PRO A 36 -12.47 -13.06 -8.29
C PRO A 36 -11.09 -12.61 -8.78
N ARG A 37 -10.53 -13.35 -9.75
CA ARG A 37 -9.63 -12.79 -10.76
C ARG A 37 -10.38 -11.64 -11.45
N SER A 38 -10.45 -10.50 -10.78
CA SER A 38 -11.06 -9.28 -11.25
C SER A 38 -10.20 -8.77 -12.40
N LYS A 39 -10.64 -9.08 -13.62
CA LYS A 39 -10.16 -8.52 -14.89
C LYS A 39 -10.23 -6.98 -14.94
N LEU A 40 -10.75 -6.32 -13.90
CA LEU A 40 -10.74 -4.87 -13.73
C LEU A 40 -9.39 -4.30 -13.24
N ALA A 41 -8.54 -5.11 -12.58
CA ALA A 41 -7.21 -4.68 -12.13
C ALA A 41 -6.22 -4.48 -13.30
N MET A 42 -6.52 -5.03 -14.48
CA MET A 42 -5.67 -4.89 -15.67
C MET A 42 -5.82 -3.52 -16.37
N ARG A 43 -6.81 -2.69 -16.00
CA ARG A 43 -7.06 -1.41 -16.69
C ARG A 43 -6.09 -0.29 -16.30
N TRP A 44 -5.31 -0.46 -15.22
CA TRP A 44 -4.23 0.47 -14.85
C TRP A 44 -2.90 0.17 -15.57
N MET A 45 -2.78 -0.96 -16.26
CA MET A 45 -1.49 -1.42 -16.83
C MET A 45 -1.13 -0.86 -18.21
N SER A 46 -1.96 -0.01 -18.85
CA SER A 46 -1.69 0.41 -20.24
C SER A 46 -1.32 1.89 -20.44
N LYS A 47 -1.13 2.70 -19.39
CA LYS A 47 -0.96 4.16 -19.58
C LYS A 47 0.23 4.84 -18.92
N VAL A 48 1.19 4.12 -18.34
CA VAL A 48 2.40 4.72 -17.72
C VAL A 48 3.72 4.33 -18.42
N GLN A 49 3.70 3.45 -19.43
CA GLN A 49 4.92 3.03 -20.15
C GLN A 49 5.19 3.78 -21.47
N GLN A 50 4.38 4.75 -21.86
CA GLN A 50 4.53 5.46 -23.14
C GLN A 50 5.18 6.86 -23.06
N ALA A 51 5.53 7.36 -21.88
CA ALA A 51 6.05 8.72 -21.72
C ALA A 51 7.59 8.83 -21.62
N SER A 52 8.34 7.90 -22.22
CA SER A 52 9.81 7.89 -22.13
C SER A 52 10.51 7.59 -23.47
N LYS A 53 9.87 7.91 -24.60
CA LYS A 53 10.48 7.68 -25.92
C LYS A 53 10.23 8.80 -26.91
N SER A 54 10.79 9.97 -26.60
CA SER A 54 11.16 11.04 -27.54
C SER A 54 11.81 12.11 -26.66
N ARG A 55 13.11 12.37 -26.74
CA ARG A 55 13.70 13.18 -27.81
C ARG A 55 15.23 13.10 -27.65
N ILE A 56 15.86 12.40 -28.59
CA ILE A 56 17.28 12.52 -28.90
C ILE A 56 17.35 13.38 -30.18
N GLU A 57 18.47 14.08 -30.35
CA GLU A 57 18.86 14.96 -31.47
C GLU A 57 18.38 16.42 -31.26
N ASP A 58 19.22 17.46 -31.28
CA ASP A 58 20.63 17.60 -31.66
C ASP A 58 21.06 19.01 -31.19
N GLU A 59 22.22 19.19 -30.53
CA GLU A 59 23.07 20.37 -30.75
C GLU A 59 24.39 20.30 -29.97
N ALA A 60 25.47 20.13 -30.74
CA ALA A 60 26.75 20.85 -30.68
C ALA A 60 27.47 21.10 -29.33
N SER A 61 28.67 20.52 -29.29
CA SER A 61 29.92 21.23 -28.99
C SER A 61 30.08 21.83 -27.60
N THR A 62 30.75 21.10 -26.72
CA THR A 62 32.05 21.51 -26.15
C THR A 62 32.60 20.33 -25.36
N THR A 63 33.82 19.93 -25.70
CA THR A 63 34.63 19.00 -24.91
C THR A 63 35.30 19.77 -23.77
N PRO A 64 34.94 19.52 -22.50
CA PRO A 64 35.88 19.74 -21.41
C PRO A 64 36.41 18.39 -20.89
N GLU A 65 37.72 18.27 -21.06
CA GLU A 65 38.70 17.55 -20.25
C GLU A 65 38.21 16.74 -19.01
N PRO A 66 38.57 15.45 -18.89
CA PRO A 66 38.22 14.62 -17.74
C PRO A 66 39.22 14.82 -16.59
N SER A 67 39.13 15.93 -15.86
CA SER A 67 39.95 16.18 -14.69
C SER A 67 39.23 15.73 -13.40
N HIS A 68 39.63 14.57 -12.88
CA HIS A 68 39.59 14.16 -11.46
C HIS A 68 38.30 14.47 -10.65
N LEU A 69 37.33 13.56 -10.75
CA LEU A 69 36.17 13.49 -9.85
C LEU A 69 36.62 13.15 -8.42
N THR A 70 36.61 14.16 -7.57
CA THR A 70 36.70 13.99 -6.12
C THR A 70 35.44 13.23 -5.62
N PRO A 71 35.57 12.32 -4.64
CA PRO A 71 34.46 11.45 -4.17
C PRO A 71 33.29 12.20 -3.51
N LYS A 72 33.41 13.51 -3.26
CA LYS A 72 32.39 14.33 -2.58
C LYS A 72 31.20 14.69 -3.48
N SER A 73 31.39 14.78 -4.80
CA SER A 73 30.33 15.20 -5.73
C SER A 73 29.28 14.12 -6.00
N LYS A 74 29.59 12.83 -5.78
CA LYS A 74 28.62 11.74 -5.98
C LYS A 74 27.52 11.71 -4.93
N ALA A 75 27.84 12.05 -3.68
CA ALA A 75 26.88 11.99 -2.58
C ALA A 75 25.74 13.01 -2.72
N ILE A 76 26.02 14.18 -3.30
CA ILE A 76 25.03 15.26 -3.49
C ILE A 76 24.01 14.83 -4.54
N ALA A 77 24.47 14.28 -5.67
CA ALA A 77 23.60 13.83 -6.75
C ALA A 77 22.64 12.70 -6.31
N GLU A 78 23.09 11.79 -5.44
CA GLU A 78 22.22 10.73 -4.91
C GLU A 78 21.12 11.24 -3.98
N ALA A 79 21.39 12.28 -3.19
CA ALA A 79 20.40 12.89 -2.29
C ALA A 79 19.29 13.61 -3.07
N ASP A 80 19.64 14.33 -4.14
CA ASP A 80 18.67 14.98 -5.03
C ASP A 80 17.79 13.96 -5.76
N GLN A 81 18.39 12.85 -6.21
CA GLN A 81 17.66 11.75 -6.83
C GLN A 81 16.67 11.11 -5.85
N GLN A 82 17.07 10.84 -4.61
CA GLN A 82 16.18 10.29 -3.59
C GLN A 82 15.01 11.23 -3.28
N SER A 83 15.28 12.53 -3.16
CA SER A 83 14.23 13.53 -2.92
C SER A 83 13.21 13.57 -4.05
N THR A 84 13.70 13.48 -5.29
CA THR A 84 12.85 13.40 -6.50
C THR A 84 12.03 12.11 -6.52
N GLU A 85 12.62 10.95 -6.18
CA GLU A 85 11.92 9.67 -6.07
C GLU A 85 10.78 9.74 -5.05
N VAL A 86 11.05 10.26 -3.85
CA VAL A 86 10.04 10.42 -2.78
C VAL A 86 8.90 11.35 -3.20
N ALA A 87 9.22 12.49 -3.83
CA ALA A 87 8.22 13.43 -4.33
C ALA A 87 7.31 12.78 -5.40
N SER A 88 7.91 12.03 -6.33
CA SER A 88 7.17 11.30 -7.37
C SER A 88 6.28 10.21 -6.77
N PHE A 89 6.77 9.47 -5.78
CA PHE A 89 6.04 8.44 -5.07
C PHE A 89 4.81 9.00 -4.35
N ARG A 90 4.98 10.10 -3.61
CA ARG A 90 3.87 10.80 -2.93
C ARG A 90 2.82 11.28 -3.91
N SER A 91 3.26 11.87 -5.02
CA SER A 91 2.35 12.32 -6.09
C SER A 91 1.55 11.15 -6.67
N ALA A 92 2.18 9.98 -6.87
CA ALA A 92 1.50 8.78 -7.34
C ALA A 92 0.47 8.25 -6.33
N LEU A 93 0.77 8.29 -5.03
CA LEU A 93 -0.17 7.91 -3.96
C LEU A 93 -1.38 8.84 -3.92
N VAL A 94 -1.16 10.15 -3.90
CA VAL A 94 -2.23 11.16 -3.89
C VAL A 94 -3.10 11.03 -5.14
N LYS A 95 -2.49 10.82 -6.32
CA LYS A 95 -3.22 10.62 -7.58
C LYS A 95 -4.11 9.37 -7.56
N SER A 96 -3.66 8.28 -6.92
CA SER A 96 -4.37 7.00 -6.93
C SER A 96 -5.45 6.91 -5.84
N TYR A 97 -5.19 7.49 -4.67
CA TYR A 97 -6.05 7.33 -3.48
C TYR A 97 -6.73 8.63 -3.03
N GLY A 98 -6.38 9.77 -3.63
CA GLY A 98 -6.89 11.11 -3.30
C GLY A 98 -6.08 11.81 -2.20
N ASN A 99 -5.64 11.09 -1.16
CA ASN A 99 -4.77 11.63 -0.11
C ASN A 99 -3.86 10.55 0.50
N ILE A 100 -2.80 11.00 1.19
CA ILE A 100 -1.78 10.12 1.79
C ILE A 100 -2.38 9.21 2.88
N THR A 101 -3.24 9.72 3.76
CA THR A 101 -3.86 8.92 4.83
C THR A 101 -4.67 7.75 4.28
N ARG A 102 -5.42 7.98 3.20
CA ARG A 102 -6.24 6.96 2.51
C ARG A 102 -5.35 5.97 1.77
N ALA A 103 -4.27 6.43 1.15
CA ALA A 103 -3.27 5.56 0.54
C ALA A 103 -2.64 4.63 1.57
N PHE A 104 -2.18 5.16 2.71
CA PHE A 104 -1.58 4.36 3.78
C PHE A 104 -2.57 3.34 4.37
N ARG A 105 -3.82 3.76 4.60
CA ARG A 105 -4.87 2.84 5.06
C ARG A 105 -5.12 1.72 4.04
N ALA A 106 -5.14 2.03 2.74
CA ALA A 106 -5.29 1.03 1.69
C ALA A 106 -4.11 0.04 1.69
N MET A 107 -2.87 0.53 1.85
CA MET A 107 -1.67 -0.31 1.97
C MET A 107 -1.75 -1.24 3.18
N LYS A 108 -2.10 -0.72 4.38
CA LYS A 108 -2.25 -1.53 5.60
C LYS A 108 -3.34 -2.60 5.48
N ASN A 109 -4.43 -2.29 4.78
CA ASN A 109 -5.53 -3.22 4.55
C ASN A 109 -5.21 -4.28 3.50
N ALA A 110 -4.26 -4.02 2.60
CA ALA A 110 -3.82 -4.96 1.58
C ALA A 110 -2.84 -6.01 2.11
N LEU A 111 -2.19 -5.76 3.25
CA LEU A 111 -1.22 -6.68 3.83
C LEU A 111 -1.84 -8.04 4.14
N PRO A 112 -1.14 -9.15 3.84
CA PRO A 112 -1.63 -10.47 4.17
C PRO A 112 -1.74 -10.63 5.69
N GLU A 113 -2.82 -11.27 6.13
CA GLU A 113 -3.14 -11.50 7.55
C GLU A 113 -2.06 -12.32 8.28
N THR A 114 -1.13 -12.96 7.56
CA THR A 114 0.05 -13.61 8.14
C THR A 114 1.00 -12.64 8.85
N SER A 115 0.94 -11.35 8.53
CA SER A 115 1.66 -10.29 9.25
C SER A 115 0.83 -9.67 10.38
N ALA A 116 -0.39 -10.14 10.63
CA ALA A 116 -1.32 -9.54 11.59
C ALA A 116 -1.06 -9.91 13.06
N GLN A 117 0.00 -10.68 13.35
CA GLN A 117 0.39 -11.09 14.70
C GLN A 117 0.99 -9.89 15.46
N GLY A 118 0.15 -8.90 15.80
CA GLY A 118 0.53 -7.61 16.39
C GLY A 118 -0.37 -6.43 16.02
N ARG A 119 -1.48 -6.63 15.27
CA ARG A 119 -2.30 -5.57 14.67
C ARG A 119 -2.90 -4.54 15.64
N ALA A 120 -3.04 -4.86 16.92
CA ALA A 120 -3.67 -3.99 17.91
C ALA A 120 -2.81 -2.77 18.32
N SER A 121 -1.48 -2.85 18.20
CA SER A 121 -0.59 -1.77 18.67
C SER A 121 0.08 -0.95 17.56
N SER A 122 0.12 -1.45 16.30
CA SER A 122 0.82 -0.79 15.18
C SER A 122 -0.15 -0.37 14.07
N ALA A 123 -1.37 0.07 14.42
CA ALA A 123 -2.35 0.51 13.41
C ALA A 123 -1.85 1.73 12.59
N ALA A 124 -0.99 2.56 13.20
CA ALA A 124 -0.49 3.81 12.61
C ALA A 124 0.89 3.69 11.94
N LYS A 125 1.58 2.54 12.08
CA LYS A 125 2.95 2.34 11.60
C LYS A 125 3.05 1.09 10.74
N MET A 126 4.08 1.04 9.90
CA MET A 126 4.34 -0.08 9.00
C MET A 126 5.83 -0.37 9.00
N SER A 127 6.19 -1.63 9.25
CA SER A 127 7.55 -2.12 9.22
C SER A 127 8.13 -2.10 7.80
N LYS A 128 9.46 -2.20 7.71
CA LYS A 128 10.18 -2.29 6.43
C LYS A 128 9.68 -3.39 5.49
N SER A 129 9.46 -4.60 6.01
CA SER A 129 8.99 -5.73 5.20
C SER A 129 7.58 -5.51 4.65
N GLU A 130 6.70 -4.93 5.47
CA GLU A 130 5.34 -4.61 5.06
C GLU A 130 5.33 -3.50 4.00
N PHE A 131 6.14 -2.45 4.19
CA PHE A 131 6.31 -1.39 3.20
C PHE A 131 6.84 -1.95 1.88
N GLU A 132 7.92 -2.73 1.89
CA GLU A 132 8.50 -3.35 0.69
C GLU A 132 7.47 -4.20 -0.06
N TRP A 133 6.67 -4.99 0.65
CA TRP A 133 5.60 -5.78 0.05
C TRP A 133 4.51 -4.89 -0.56
N CYS A 134 4.08 -3.83 0.14
CA CYS A 134 3.07 -2.91 -0.38
C CYS A 134 3.54 -2.22 -1.67
N ILE A 135 4.80 -1.78 -1.74
CA ILE A 135 5.33 -1.13 -2.95
C ILE A 135 5.39 -2.12 -4.12
N THR A 136 5.91 -3.32 -3.90
CA THR A 136 6.21 -4.28 -4.97
C THR A 136 5.02 -5.14 -5.40
N ALA A 137 4.23 -5.64 -4.44
CA ALA A 137 3.13 -6.57 -4.70
C ALA A 137 1.76 -5.89 -4.79
N PHE A 138 1.52 -4.79 -4.07
CA PHE A 138 0.21 -4.13 -4.07
C PHE A 138 0.14 -2.92 -5.00
N LEU A 139 1.10 -2.00 -4.90
CA LEU A 139 1.17 -0.80 -5.75
C LEU A 139 1.84 -1.05 -7.09
N HIS A 140 2.58 -2.16 -7.23
CA HIS A 140 3.42 -2.47 -8.39
C HIS A 140 4.32 -1.30 -8.81
N HIS A 141 4.82 -0.54 -7.82
CA HIS A 141 5.60 0.67 -8.03
C HIS A 141 7.09 0.35 -7.98
N GLY A 142 7.60 -0.22 -9.07
CA GLY A 142 9.01 -0.54 -9.27
C GLY A 142 9.50 -1.77 -8.49
N ASP A 143 10.82 -1.87 -8.36
CA ASP A 143 11.50 -3.05 -7.81
C ASP A 143 11.75 -2.96 -6.29
N LYS A 144 12.10 -4.10 -5.69
CA LYS A 144 12.49 -4.19 -4.27
C LYS A 144 13.64 -3.24 -3.90
N ARG A 145 14.55 -2.94 -4.84
CA ARG A 145 15.64 -1.97 -4.61
C ARG A 145 15.12 -0.54 -4.45
N LEU A 146 14.15 -0.15 -5.27
CA LEU A 146 13.47 1.15 -5.17
C LEU A 146 12.71 1.25 -3.86
N ALA A 147 11.93 0.22 -3.50
CA ALA A 147 11.20 0.18 -2.24
C ALA A 147 12.13 0.37 -1.02
N LYS A 148 13.31 -0.25 -1.04
CA LYS A 148 14.33 -0.05 0.00
C LYS A 148 14.87 1.37 0.07
N ARG A 149 15.17 1.99 -1.08
CA ARG A 149 15.62 3.39 -1.13
C ARG A 149 14.55 4.34 -0.60
N LEU A 150 13.31 4.17 -1.05
CA LEU A 150 12.16 4.93 -0.56
C LEU A 150 11.98 4.76 0.95
N PHE A 151 12.12 3.54 1.47
CA PHE A 151 12.03 3.29 2.91
C PHE A 151 13.10 4.07 3.67
N VAL A 152 14.37 3.99 3.25
CA VAL A 152 15.48 4.71 3.90
C VAL A 152 15.29 6.23 3.83
N ALA A 153 14.76 6.73 2.71
CA ALA A 153 14.50 8.15 2.52
C ALA A 153 13.28 8.67 3.32
N LEU A 154 12.36 7.79 3.72
CA LEU A 154 11.16 8.13 4.49
C LEU A 154 11.32 7.88 6.01
N ASP A 155 12.20 6.96 6.41
CA ASP A 155 12.51 6.62 7.81
C ASP A 155 13.55 7.60 8.39
N PHE A 156 13.17 8.87 8.51
CA PHE A 156 14.05 9.93 9.03
C PHE A 156 14.49 9.69 10.48
N GLU A 157 13.60 9.11 11.29
CA GLU A 157 13.87 8.79 12.71
C GLU A 157 14.68 7.50 12.87
N LYS A 158 14.87 6.73 11.79
CA LYS A 158 15.56 5.43 11.79
C LYS A 158 14.97 4.44 12.79
N CYS A 159 13.65 4.52 13.01
CA CYS A 159 12.93 3.64 13.92
C CYS A 159 12.62 2.28 13.29
N GLY A 160 12.86 2.11 11.97
CA GLY A 160 12.53 0.88 11.25
C GLY A 160 11.03 0.70 10.98
N GLU A 161 10.25 1.75 11.26
CA GLU A 161 8.81 1.81 11.03
C GLU A 161 8.46 3.15 10.38
N ILE A 162 7.53 3.13 9.43
CA ILE A 162 7.04 4.33 8.74
C ILE A 162 5.56 4.50 9.04
N GLY A 163 5.18 5.66 9.55
CA GLY A 163 3.79 6.08 9.71
C GLY A 163 3.29 6.98 8.57
N VAL A 164 2.06 7.47 8.76
CA VAL A 164 1.39 8.39 7.81
C VAL A 164 2.12 9.74 7.74
N LEU A 165 2.69 10.20 8.86
CA LEU A 165 3.32 11.51 8.96
C LEU A 165 4.60 11.57 8.12
N GLU A 166 5.41 10.53 8.19
CA GLU A 166 6.67 10.35 7.48
C GLU A 166 6.46 10.32 5.97
N ILE A 167 5.36 9.70 5.51
CA ILE A 167 4.98 9.70 4.10
C ILE A 167 4.47 11.08 3.67
N GLY A 168 3.82 11.85 4.55
CA GLY A 168 3.28 13.17 4.26
C GLY A 168 4.27 14.33 4.36
N GLN A 169 5.30 14.20 5.20
CA GLN A 169 6.24 15.28 5.50
C GLN A 169 7.15 15.58 4.32
N SER A 170 6.97 16.72 3.65
CA SER A 170 8.02 17.27 2.78
C SER A 170 9.31 17.36 3.60
N SER A 171 10.43 16.88 3.05
CA SER A 171 11.75 16.84 3.70
C SER A 171 12.36 18.23 3.97
N GLY A 172 11.54 19.27 4.06
CA GLY A 172 11.92 20.68 4.13
C GLY A 172 12.31 21.18 5.52
N LYS A 173 12.79 20.33 6.43
CA LYS A 173 13.47 20.82 7.64
C LYS A 173 14.96 20.93 7.37
N ALA A 174 15.32 21.98 6.64
CA ALA A 174 16.62 22.62 6.80
C ALA A 174 16.41 23.70 7.88
N GLU A 175 16.87 23.43 9.10
CA GLU A 175 17.16 24.45 10.11
C GLU A 175 18.64 24.32 10.48
#